data_AF-A0A7X1KG58-F1
#
_entry.id   AF-A0A7X1KG58-F1
#
_cell.length_a   1.000
_cell.length_b   1.000
_cell.length_c   1.000
_cell.angle_alpha   90.00
_cell.angle_beta   90.00
_cell.angle_gamma   90.00
#
_symmetry.space_group_name_H-M   'P 1'
#
loop_
_entity.id
_entity.type
_entity.pdbx_description
1 polymer ?
#
loop_
_entity_poly.entity_id
_entity_poly.type
_entity_poly.pdbx_seq_one_letter_code
_entity_poly.pdbx_strand_id
1 'polypeptide(L)'
;MKPAICDLCLNDFRSEMFHAASGGDLVRFADYSPLDASCAGHPHGYEWFCAEHLASAQALASLNHADAMARLFRQYGPFPEYPPLAHSDPALWLVQVGVNPARVFGIVRQAMTLSPRQAKTLMANTPFKVMQAWPQVFRTWQQALEQAGASVEIRYPSSRSVLAESAALPSR
;
A
#
# COMPACT_ATOMS: atom_id res chain seq x y z
N MET A 1 13.04 -14.50 -7.61
CA MET A 1 12.46 -14.12 -6.31
C MET A 1 10.96 -13.95 -6.46
N LYS A 2 10.13 -14.53 -5.57
CA LYS A 2 8.70 -14.18 -5.52
C LYS A 2 8.58 -12.69 -5.17
N PRO A 3 7.59 -12.00 -5.74
CA PRO A 3 7.39 -10.61 -5.42
C PRO A 3 6.70 -10.44 -4.05
N ALA A 4 6.65 -9.22 -3.51
CA ALA A 4 6.09 -8.89 -2.21
C ALA A 4 4.55 -9.00 -2.17
N ILE A 5 4.08 -10.24 -2.16
CA ILE A 5 2.67 -10.65 -2.03
C ILE A 5 2.60 -11.46 -0.74
N CYS A 6 1.64 -11.14 0.13
CA CYS A 6 1.52 -11.86 1.40
C CYS A 6 1.14 -13.32 1.16
N ASP A 7 1.96 -14.25 1.64
CA ASP A 7 1.76 -15.69 1.44
C ASP A 7 0.50 -16.21 2.16
N LEU A 8 0.03 -15.47 3.17
CA LEU A 8 -1.21 -15.78 3.90
C LEU A 8 -2.45 -15.26 3.21
N CYS A 9 -2.56 -13.93 3.03
CA CYS A 9 -3.80 -13.33 2.55
C CYS A 9 -3.81 -13.08 1.04
N LEU A 10 -2.67 -13.19 0.35
CA LEU A 10 -2.49 -12.87 -1.07
C LEU A 10 -2.63 -11.38 -1.40
N ASN A 11 -2.59 -10.50 -0.40
CA ASN A 11 -2.50 -9.07 -0.66
C ASN A 11 -1.17 -8.74 -1.36
N ASP A 12 -1.26 -8.15 -2.54
CA ASP A 12 -0.12 -7.63 -3.28
C ASP A 12 0.22 -6.24 -2.74
N PHE A 13 1.36 -6.12 -2.05
CA PHE A 13 1.87 -4.87 -1.49
C PHE A 13 3.18 -4.42 -2.14
N ARG A 14 3.44 -4.89 -3.37
CA ARG A 14 4.68 -4.62 -4.10
C ARG A 14 4.97 -3.14 -4.28
N SER A 15 3.94 -2.31 -4.45
CA SER A 15 4.12 -0.86 -4.62
C SER A 15 4.74 -0.23 -3.38
N GLU A 16 4.26 -0.57 -2.18
CA GLU A 16 4.81 -0.06 -0.92
C GLU A 16 6.22 -0.60 -0.68
N MET A 17 6.43 -1.90 -0.89
CA MET A 17 7.74 -2.52 -0.74
C MET A 17 8.79 -1.88 -1.66
N PHE A 18 8.44 -1.67 -2.92
CA PHE A 18 9.38 -1.12 -3.91
C PHE A 18 9.71 0.35 -3.67
N HIS A 19 8.72 1.17 -3.30
CA HIS A 19 8.92 2.62 -3.18
C HIS A 19 9.36 3.07 -1.78
N ALA A 20 9.05 2.29 -0.74
CA ALA A 20 9.23 2.69 0.65
C ALA A 20 9.91 1.63 1.52
N ALA A 21 10.30 0.47 0.97
CA ALA A 21 10.88 -0.65 1.73
C ALA A 21 10.09 -0.99 3.00
N SER A 22 8.76 -0.96 2.88
CA SER A 22 7.79 -1.14 3.97
C SER A 22 6.53 -1.87 3.48
N GLY A 23 5.50 -1.98 4.32
CA GLY A 23 4.27 -2.72 4.00
C GLY A 23 4.31 -4.22 4.32
N GLY A 24 5.47 -4.75 4.71
CA GLY A 24 5.67 -6.16 5.06
C GLY A 24 7.15 -6.53 5.11
N ASP A 25 7.44 -7.81 5.31
CA ASP A 25 8.80 -8.35 5.23
C ASP A 25 8.78 -9.86 4.94
N LEU A 26 9.95 -10.42 4.65
CA LEU A 26 10.18 -11.85 4.50
C LEU A 26 10.30 -12.52 5.88
N VAL A 27 9.71 -13.71 6.01
CA VAL A 27 9.84 -14.56 7.20
C VAL A 27 10.49 -15.86 6.80
N ARG A 28 11.56 -16.21 7.51
CA ARG A 28 12.25 -17.49 7.38
C ARG A 28 11.70 -18.50 8.38
N PHE A 29 11.14 -19.59 7.90
CA PHE A 29 10.63 -20.72 8.70
C PHE A 29 11.71 -21.78 8.95
N ALA A 30 11.42 -22.74 9.83
CA ALA A 30 12.38 -23.75 10.27
C ALA A 30 12.84 -24.71 9.16
N ASP A 31 11.99 -24.94 8.17
CA ASP A 31 12.26 -25.77 7.00
C ASP A 31 12.87 -24.99 5.83
N TYR A 32 13.37 -23.77 6.08
CA TYR A 32 14.06 -22.98 5.07
C TYR A 32 15.17 -23.75 4.35
N SER A 33 15.08 -23.80 3.02
CA SER A 33 16.11 -24.38 2.17
C SER A 33 16.63 -23.32 1.19
N PRO A 34 17.91 -22.91 1.28
CA PRO A 34 18.50 -21.99 0.31
C PRO A 34 18.52 -22.64 -1.08
N LEU A 35 18.58 -21.79 -2.11
CA LEU A 35 18.82 -22.24 -3.48
C LEU A 35 20.33 -22.45 -3.68
N ASP A 36 20.69 -23.40 -4.54
CA ASP A 36 22.07 -23.57 -4.98
C ASP A 36 22.57 -22.31 -5.70
N ALA A 37 23.88 -22.07 -5.66
CA ALA A 37 24.50 -20.84 -6.16
C ALA A 37 24.24 -20.57 -7.67
N SER A 38 23.92 -21.61 -8.45
CA SER A 38 23.59 -21.51 -9.88
C SER A 38 22.09 -21.36 -10.16
N CYS A 39 21.24 -21.38 -9.14
CA CYS A 39 19.78 -21.36 -9.28
C CYS A 39 19.20 -19.99 -8.94
N ALA A 40 18.42 -19.43 -9.88
CA ALA A 40 17.57 -18.28 -9.63
C ALA A 40 16.17 -18.72 -9.20
N GLY A 41 15.57 -18.09 -8.19
CA GLY A 41 14.24 -18.49 -7.73
C GLY A 41 13.81 -17.82 -6.44
N HIS A 42 12.88 -18.45 -5.74
CA HIS A 42 12.50 -18.15 -4.36
C HIS A 42 12.78 -19.39 -3.51
N PRO A 43 13.59 -19.30 -2.45
CA PRO A 43 13.91 -20.45 -1.62
C PRO A 43 12.70 -20.91 -0.81
N HIS A 44 12.59 -22.22 -0.58
CA HIS A 44 11.53 -22.79 0.24
C HIS A 44 11.63 -22.26 1.68
N GLY A 45 10.48 -22.02 2.32
CA GLY A 45 10.41 -21.56 3.71
C GLY A 45 10.89 -20.12 3.96
N TYR A 46 10.92 -19.25 2.94
CA TYR A 46 11.31 -17.85 3.09
C TYR A 46 10.31 -16.88 2.44
N GLU A 47 9.13 -16.73 3.04
CA GLU A 47 7.95 -16.19 2.38
C GLU A 47 7.62 -14.76 2.80
N TRP A 48 6.91 -14.01 1.94
CA TRP A 48 6.52 -12.63 2.19
C TRP A 48 5.27 -12.55 3.07
N PHE A 49 5.24 -11.63 4.05
CA PHE A 49 4.06 -11.30 4.83
C PHE A 49 3.82 -9.80 4.84
N CYS A 50 2.57 -9.37 4.64
CA CYS A 50 2.21 -7.97 4.80
C CYS A 50 2.29 -7.56 6.29
N ALA A 51 2.37 -6.26 6.56
CA ALA A 51 2.55 -5.70 7.89
C ALA A 51 1.53 -6.21 8.92
N GLU A 52 0.30 -6.49 8.50
CA GLU A 52 -0.77 -7.02 9.35
C GLU A 52 -0.49 -8.45 9.88
N HIS A 53 0.13 -9.29 9.06
CA HIS A 53 0.37 -10.71 9.38
C HIS A 53 1.81 -11.00 9.80
N LEU A 54 2.72 -10.04 9.62
CA LEU A 54 4.15 -10.21 9.81
C LEU A 54 4.50 -10.66 11.24
N ALA A 55 3.99 -9.98 12.27
CA ALA A 55 4.33 -10.29 13.66
C ALA A 55 3.90 -11.72 14.05
N SER A 56 2.70 -12.14 13.63
CA SER A 56 2.19 -13.49 13.90
C SER A 56 2.96 -14.55 13.13
N ALA A 57 3.37 -14.27 11.89
CA ALA A 57 4.21 -15.17 11.12
C ALA A 57 5.61 -15.33 11.75
N GLN A 58 6.22 -14.22 12.20
CA GLN A 58 7.51 -14.23 12.91
C GLN A 58 7.43 -15.03 14.22
N ALA A 59 6.33 -14.91 14.97
CA ALA A 59 6.12 -15.69 16.19
C ALA A 59 6.03 -17.21 15.94
N LEU A 60 5.73 -17.62 14.71
CA LEU A 60 5.63 -19.02 14.29
C LEU A 60 6.84 -19.49 13.46
N ALA A 61 7.89 -18.67 13.32
CA ALA A 61 9.07 -18.95 12.50
C ALA A 61 9.83 -20.23 12.91
N SER A 62 9.65 -20.70 14.15
CA SER A 62 10.23 -21.97 14.63
C SER A 62 9.51 -23.22 14.13
N LEU A 63 8.34 -23.08 13.50
CA LEU A 63 7.63 -24.18 12.84
C LEU A 63 8.08 -24.30 11.38
N ASN A 64 7.78 -25.43 10.74
CA ASN A 64 7.84 -25.50 9.28
C ASN A 64 6.76 -24.59 8.66
N HIS A 65 6.96 -24.20 7.41
CA HIS A 65 6.07 -23.30 6.69
C HIS A 65 4.62 -23.80 6.69
N ALA A 66 4.39 -25.08 6.36
CA ALA A 66 3.04 -25.64 6.28
C ALA A 66 2.25 -25.55 7.60
N ASP A 67 2.89 -25.88 8.72
CA ASP A 67 2.28 -25.83 10.06
C ASP A 67 2.01 -24.38 10.52
N ALA A 68 2.94 -23.47 10.21
CA ALA A 68 2.74 -22.05 10.48
C ALA A 68 1.54 -21.50 9.69
N MET A 69 1.45 -21.81 8.40
CA MET A 69 0.36 -21.38 7.53
C MET A 69 -0.99 -21.94 7.98
N ALA A 70 -1.06 -23.20 8.40
CA ALA A 70 -2.29 -23.77 8.94
C ALA A 70 -2.79 -23.03 10.19
N ARG A 71 -1.89 -22.61 11.09
CA ARG A 71 -2.24 -21.83 12.29
C ARG A 71 -2.67 -20.41 11.94
N LEU A 72 -1.91 -19.73 11.08
CA LEU A 72 -2.23 -18.38 10.62
C LEU A 72 -3.57 -18.35 9.89
N PHE A 73 -3.84 -19.31 9.01
CA PHE A 73 -5.11 -19.38 8.29
C PHE A 73 -6.29 -19.61 9.22
N ARG A 74 -6.13 -20.43 10.27
CA ARG A 74 -7.18 -20.61 11.29
C ARG A 74 -7.49 -19.32 12.05
N GLN A 75 -6.49 -18.44 12.22
CA GLN A 75 -6.64 -17.20 12.98
C GLN A 75 -7.20 -16.04 12.15
N TYR A 76 -6.76 -15.92 10.89
CA TYR A 76 -7.02 -14.74 10.05
C TYR A 76 -7.92 -15.01 8.84
N GLY A 77 -7.98 -16.26 8.39
CA GLY A 77 -8.78 -16.65 7.23
C GLY A 77 -10.29 -16.77 7.55
N PRO A 78 -11.14 -16.91 6.51
CA PRO A 78 -10.80 -16.91 5.09
C PRO A 78 -10.53 -15.50 4.54
N PHE A 79 -9.85 -15.42 3.39
CA PHE A 79 -9.54 -14.16 2.70
C PHE A 79 -10.36 -14.00 1.43
N PRO A 80 -10.66 -12.76 1.00
CA PRO A 80 -11.30 -12.52 -0.28
C PRO A 80 -10.35 -12.84 -1.44
N GLU A 81 -10.92 -13.08 -2.63
CA GLU A 81 -10.15 -13.07 -3.86
C GLU A 81 -9.77 -11.64 -4.21
N TYR A 82 -8.46 -11.38 -4.32
CA TYR A 82 -7.97 -10.07 -4.70
C TYR A 82 -7.82 -9.95 -6.23
N PRO A 83 -8.23 -8.82 -6.82
CA PRO A 83 -8.00 -8.59 -8.24
C PRO A 83 -6.50 -8.45 -8.55
N PRO A 84 -6.05 -8.81 -9.76
CA PRO A 84 -4.69 -8.55 -10.19
C PRO A 84 -4.35 -7.06 -10.10
N LEU A 85 -3.24 -6.73 -9.45
CA LEU A 85 -2.76 -5.36 -9.33
C LEU A 85 -1.81 -5.03 -10.49
N ALA A 86 -2.18 -4.05 -11.30
CA ALA A 86 -1.26 -3.44 -12.25
C ALA A 86 -0.18 -2.66 -11.50
N HIS A 87 1.07 -2.71 -11.99
CA HIS A 87 2.13 -1.86 -11.45
C HIS A 87 1.71 -0.40 -11.54
N SER A 88 1.68 0.25 -10.38
CA SER A 88 1.21 1.61 -10.23
C SER A 88 2.02 2.33 -9.17
N ASP A 89 2.40 3.56 -9.52
CA ASP A 89 3.07 4.48 -8.61
C ASP A 89 2.15 4.83 -7.43
N PRO A 90 2.72 5.19 -6.26
CA PRO A 90 1.96 5.71 -5.14
C PRO A 90 1.29 7.04 -5.47
N ALA A 91 0.30 7.39 -4.66
CA ALA A 91 -0.46 8.61 -4.82
C ALA A 91 -0.43 9.46 -3.56
N LEU A 92 -0.27 10.77 -3.75
CA LEU A 92 -0.50 11.77 -2.72
C LEU A 92 -1.99 12.07 -2.63
N TRP A 93 -2.57 11.85 -1.46
CA TRP A 93 -3.97 12.13 -1.16
C TRP A 93 -4.08 13.28 -0.18
N LEU A 94 -5.01 14.19 -0.46
CA LEU A 94 -5.46 15.17 0.52
C LEU A 94 -6.63 14.56 1.28
N VAL A 95 -6.44 14.33 2.58
CA VAL A 95 -7.44 13.68 3.44
C VAL A 95 -8.33 14.72 4.11
N GLN A 96 -7.76 15.85 4.54
CA GLN A 96 -8.50 16.96 5.13
C GLN A 96 -7.86 18.30 4.76
N VAL A 97 -8.68 19.32 4.47
CA VAL A 97 -8.20 20.66 4.07
C VAL A 97 -7.54 21.42 5.24
N GLY A 98 -8.02 21.22 6.47
CA GLY A 98 -7.43 21.83 7.66
C GLY A 98 -7.68 23.33 7.82
N VAL A 99 -6.80 24.01 8.58
CA VAL A 99 -7.06 25.35 9.14
C VAL A 99 -6.85 26.51 8.16
N ASN A 100 -6.15 26.32 7.04
CA ASN A 100 -5.91 27.37 6.04
C ASN A 100 -6.43 26.96 4.65
N PRO A 101 -7.76 26.93 4.44
CA PRO A 101 -8.36 26.48 3.19
C PRO A 101 -7.96 27.34 1.98
N ALA A 102 -7.70 28.63 2.17
CA ALA A 102 -7.28 29.51 1.08
C ALA A 102 -5.88 29.15 0.55
N ARG A 103 -4.94 28.84 1.46
CA ARG A 103 -3.59 28.42 1.07
C ARG A 103 -3.60 27.03 0.42
N VAL A 104 -4.35 26.09 0.98
CA VAL A 104 -4.53 24.75 0.40
C VAL A 104 -5.13 24.82 -1.00
N PHE A 105 -6.13 25.68 -1.21
CA PHE A 105 -6.73 25.91 -2.52
C PHE A 105 -5.71 26.37 -3.56
N GLY A 106 -4.82 27.31 -3.20
CA GLY A 106 -3.74 27.75 -4.08
C GLY A 106 -2.81 26.60 -4.49
N ILE A 107 -2.41 25.77 -3.51
CA ILE A 107 -1.51 24.64 -3.72
C ILE A 107 -2.17 23.57 -4.60
N VAL A 108 -3.41 23.16 -4.29
CA VAL A 108 -4.16 22.15 -5.06
C VAL A 108 -4.33 22.58 -6.52
N ARG A 109 -4.65 23.84 -6.76
CA ARG A 109 -4.77 24.38 -8.13
C ARG A 109 -3.46 24.31 -8.90
N GLN A 110 -2.35 24.65 -8.26
CA GLN A 110 -1.04 24.65 -8.89
C GLN A 110 -0.56 23.22 -9.17
N ALA A 111 -0.73 22.30 -8.22
CA ALA A 111 -0.32 20.91 -8.35
C ALA A 111 -1.13 20.15 -9.42
N MET A 112 -2.43 20.43 -9.54
CA MET A 112 -3.36 19.70 -10.41
C MET A 112 -3.75 20.45 -11.68
N THR A 113 -3.24 21.67 -11.89
CA THR A 113 -3.59 22.56 -13.01
C THR A 113 -5.11 22.77 -13.14
N LEU A 114 -5.80 23.01 -12.01
CA LEU A 114 -7.26 23.16 -11.96
C LEU A 114 -7.72 24.62 -12.05
N SER A 115 -8.86 24.83 -12.70
CA SER A 115 -9.59 26.10 -12.60
C SER A 115 -10.11 26.34 -11.17
N PRO A 116 -10.40 27.60 -10.79
CA PRO A 116 -10.93 27.93 -9.47
C PRO A 116 -12.20 27.14 -9.10
N ARG A 117 -13.11 26.97 -10.07
CA ARG A 117 -14.36 26.24 -9.87
C ARG A 117 -14.11 24.76 -9.60
N GLN A 118 -13.26 24.12 -10.40
CA GLN A 118 -12.92 22.70 -10.22
C GLN A 118 -12.25 22.45 -8.86
N ALA A 119 -11.30 23.29 -8.48
CA ALA A 119 -10.62 23.14 -7.19
C ALA A 119 -11.58 23.33 -6.00
N LYS A 120 -12.51 24.29 -6.07
CA LYS A 120 -13.52 24.49 -5.02
C LYS A 120 -14.43 23.27 -4.88
N THR A 121 -14.90 22.71 -6.00
CA THR A 121 -15.70 21.48 -5.98
C THR A 121 -14.91 20.30 -5.42
N LEU A 122 -13.65 20.14 -5.82
CA LEU A 122 -12.80 19.03 -5.37
C LEU A 122 -12.52 19.11 -3.87
N MET A 123 -12.19 20.30 -3.36
CA MET A 123 -11.92 20.52 -1.93
C MET A 123 -13.14 20.34 -1.02
N ALA A 124 -14.35 20.44 -1.57
CA ALA A 124 -15.57 20.13 -0.82
C ALA A 124 -15.79 18.62 -0.64
N ASN A 125 -15.06 17.78 -1.40
CA ASN A 125 -15.24 16.33 -1.44
C ASN A 125 -13.92 15.60 -1.09
N THR A 126 -13.41 15.86 0.11
CA THR A 126 -12.28 15.09 0.64
C THR A 126 -12.72 13.69 1.12
N PRO A 127 -11.85 12.66 1.06
CA PRO A 127 -10.48 12.69 0.55
C PRO A 127 -10.41 12.64 -0.98
N PHE A 128 -9.36 13.21 -1.59
CA PHE A 128 -9.13 13.10 -3.03
C PHE A 128 -7.65 12.97 -3.39
N LYS A 129 -7.39 12.34 -4.55
CA LYS A 129 -6.05 12.17 -5.11
C LYS A 129 -5.55 13.49 -5.71
N VAL A 130 -4.41 13.97 -5.22
CA VAL A 130 -3.74 15.17 -5.76
C VAL A 130 -2.90 14.78 -6.97
N MET A 131 -2.04 13.76 -6.82
CA MET A 131 -1.21 13.26 -7.91
C MET A 131 -0.75 11.83 -7.67
N GLN A 132 -0.39 11.14 -8.74
CA GLN A 132 0.18 9.80 -8.72
C GLN A 132 1.51 9.83 -9.46
N ALA A 133 2.58 9.53 -8.74
CA ALA A 133 3.96 9.59 -9.22
C ALA A 133 4.88 8.94 -8.19
N TRP A 134 6.18 8.85 -8.51
CA TRP A 134 7.19 8.49 -7.52
C TRP A 134 7.16 9.42 -6.29
N PRO A 135 7.40 8.93 -5.06
CA PRO A 135 7.33 9.74 -3.84
C PRO A 135 8.20 11.00 -3.85
N GLN A 136 9.34 10.94 -4.52
CA GLN A 136 10.24 12.09 -4.64
C GLN A 136 9.63 13.24 -5.46
N VAL A 137 8.77 12.94 -6.44
CA VAL A 137 8.15 13.92 -7.34
C VAL A 137 7.12 14.77 -6.60
N PHE A 138 6.35 14.17 -5.69
CA PHE A 138 5.28 14.87 -4.98
C PHE A 138 5.65 15.37 -3.58
N ARG A 139 6.89 15.16 -3.12
CA ARG A 139 7.35 15.57 -1.79
C ARG A 139 7.17 17.07 -1.53
N THR A 140 7.48 17.90 -2.51
CA THR A 140 7.30 19.36 -2.39
C THR A 140 5.84 19.74 -2.16
N TRP A 141 4.91 19.05 -2.83
CA TRP A 141 3.48 19.29 -2.67
C TRP A 141 2.97 18.79 -1.32
N GLN A 142 3.44 17.62 -0.88
CA GLN A 142 3.13 17.08 0.46
C GLN A 142 3.51 18.10 1.54
N GLN A 143 4.77 18.57 1.55
CA GLN A 143 5.26 19.54 2.53
C GLN A 143 4.49 20.86 2.46
N ALA A 144 4.19 21.36 1.26
CA ALA A 144 3.44 22.61 1.10
C ALA A 144 2.01 22.48 1.69
N LEU A 145 1.34 21.35 1.47
CA LEU A 145 0.01 21.07 2.00
C LEU A 145 0.03 20.93 3.52
N GLU A 146 0.97 20.19 4.08
CA GLU A 146 1.15 20.03 5.53
C GLU A 146 1.46 21.39 6.20
N GLN A 147 2.33 22.21 5.61
CA GLN A 147 2.61 23.57 6.10
C GLN A 147 1.42 24.52 5.99
N ALA A 148 0.48 24.24 5.09
CA ALA A 148 -0.80 24.94 5.01
C ALA A 148 -1.83 24.39 6.03
N GLY A 149 -1.46 23.40 6.84
CA GLY A 149 -2.30 22.79 7.86
C GLY A 149 -3.24 21.71 7.33
N ALA A 150 -3.06 21.24 6.09
CA ALA A 150 -3.82 20.11 5.54
C ALA A 150 -3.30 18.79 6.09
N SER A 151 -4.18 17.79 6.20
CA SER A 151 -3.79 16.40 6.42
C SER A 151 -3.66 15.70 5.06
N VAL A 152 -2.50 15.10 4.82
CA VAL A 152 -2.18 14.36 3.60
C VAL A 152 -1.73 12.96 3.93
N GLU A 153 -1.85 12.07 2.96
CA GLU A 153 -1.47 10.67 3.07
C GLU A 153 -0.82 10.21 1.76
N ILE A 154 0.24 9.42 1.85
CA ILE A 154 0.75 8.68 0.70
C ILE A 154 0.09 7.32 0.71
N ARG A 155 -0.68 7.01 -0.34
CA ARG A 155 -1.30 5.71 -0.50
C ARG A 155 -0.56 4.91 -1.55
N TYR A 156 -0.11 3.73 -1.14
CA TYR A 156 0.49 2.75 -2.02
C TYR A 156 -0.59 1.78 -2.51
N PRO A 157 -0.81 1.67 -3.83
CA PRO A 157 -1.73 0.70 -4.38
C PRO A 157 -1.39 -0.71 -3.89
N SER A 158 -2.40 -1.42 -3.40
CA SER A 158 -2.35 -2.84 -3.08
C SER A 158 -3.57 -3.53 -3.67
N SER A 159 -3.51 -4.85 -3.83
CA SER A 159 -4.68 -5.58 -4.34
C SER A 159 -5.89 -5.45 -3.41
N ARG A 160 -5.64 -5.32 -2.10
CA ARG A 160 -6.66 -4.96 -1.09
C ARG A 160 -7.24 -3.56 -1.30
N SER A 161 -6.41 -2.54 -1.54
CA SER A 161 -6.92 -1.18 -1.73
C SER A 161 -7.78 -1.07 -2.99
N VAL A 162 -7.40 -1.76 -4.07
CA VAL A 162 -8.19 -1.81 -5.31
C VAL A 162 -9.54 -2.48 -5.10
N LEU A 163 -9.59 -3.56 -4.32
CA LEU A 163 -10.83 -4.21 -3.95
C LEU A 163 -11.76 -3.27 -3.16
N ALA A 164 -11.20 -2.54 -2.19
CA ALA A 164 -11.95 -1.57 -1.39
C ALA A 164 -12.50 -0.40 -2.24
N GLU A 165 -11.71 0.13 -3.18
CA GLU A 165 -12.15 1.19 -4.10
C GLU A 165 -13.27 0.70 -5.04
N SER A 166 -13.19 -0.55 -5.50
CA SER A 166 -14.20 -1.16 -6.39
C SER A 166 -15.53 -1.39 -5.66
N ALA A 167 -15.48 -1.75 -4.38
CA ALA A 167 -16.68 -1.91 -3.54
C ALA A 167 -17.34 -0.58 -3.16
N ALA A 168 -16.58 0.53 -3.16
CA ALA A 168 -17.09 1.87 -2.82
C ALA A 168 -17.81 2.59 -3.98
N LEU A 169 -17.69 2.08 -5.22
CA LEU A 169 -18.41 2.60 -6.37
C LEU A 169 -19.86 2.08 -6.35
N PRO A 170 -20.89 2.94 -6.31
CA PRO A 170 -22.27 2.47 -6.41
C PRO A 170 -22.48 1.81 -7.78
N SER A 171 -23.11 0.63 -7.76
CA SER A 171 -23.57 -0.07 -8.96
C SER A 171 -24.34 0.91 -9.84
N ARG A 172 -23.83 1.19 -11.03
CA ARG A 172 -24.50 2.04 -12.02
C ARG A 172 -25.72 1.34 -12.60
#